data_AF-A0A7Y4RHT6-F1
#
_entry.id   AF-A0A7Y4RHT6-F1
#
_cell.length_a   1.000
_cell.length_b   1.000
_cell.length_c   1.000
_cell.angle_alpha   90.00
_cell.angle_beta   90.00
_cell.angle_gamma   90.00
#
_symmetry.space_group_name_H-M   'P 1'
#
loop_
_entity.id
_entity.type
_entity.pdbx_description
1 polymer ?
#
loop_
_entity_poly.entity_id
_entity_poly.type
_entity_poly.pdbx_seq_one_letter_code
_entity_poly.pdbx_strand_id
1 'polypeptide(L)'
;MISITLLQIAKFQWQFLVPYWLIACCVPLWHFRHQVTTTLQNWRAPDWLKFFLLAYGMVLFEETFSAFFNHLSEGFNFLIFIQRIGQFWAFNILAFTGLILATWLLYSRVQFTQWEMFYLIGFIGLFSERIIYLLPNELIGFLTFAPTIFIFYGFILSPALMSMKPPQRRMLHPVLKYTLMLLAWTLLSQPPGWLLASLRIAFPVLFPSCNFIPCG
;
A
#
# COMPACT_ATOMS: atom_id res chain seq x y z
N MET A 1 -9.84 -31.22 2.69
CA MET A 1 -8.37 -31.14 2.85
C MET A 1 -7.65 -30.78 1.54
N ILE A 2 -8.27 -29.91 0.70
CA ILE A 2 -7.71 -29.44 -0.60
C ILE A 2 -7.76 -27.89 -0.69
N SER A 3 -8.43 -27.22 0.24
CA SER A 3 -8.57 -25.75 0.24
C SER A 3 -7.37 -25.00 0.83
N ILE A 4 -6.43 -25.70 1.46
CA ILE A 4 -5.23 -25.11 2.07
C ILE A 4 -4.14 -24.88 1.01
N THR A 5 -4.11 -25.68 -0.05
CA THR A 5 -3.06 -25.63 -1.09
C THR A 5 -3.18 -24.40 -2.00
N LEU A 6 -4.38 -23.98 -2.43
CA LEU A 6 -4.53 -22.81 -3.30
C LEU A 6 -4.18 -21.49 -2.60
N LEU A 7 -4.56 -21.34 -1.32
CA LEU A 7 -4.25 -20.15 -0.52
C LEU A 7 -2.77 -20.12 -0.13
N GLN A 8 -2.14 -21.29 0.03
CA GLN A 8 -0.69 -21.41 0.17
C GLN A 8 0.04 -21.11 -1.14
N ILE A 9 -0.46 -21.55 -2.30
CA ILE A 9 0.15 -21.28 -3.63
C ILE A 9 0.02 -19.79 -3.99
N ALA A 10 -1.12 -19.15 -3.74
CA ALA A 10 -1.31 -17.71 -3.96
C ALA A 10 -0.38 -16.88 -3.05
N LYS A 11 -0.25 -17.27 -1.76
CA LYS A 11 0.76 -16.69 -0.87
C LYS A 11 2.18 -16.96 -1.37
N PHE A 12 2.47 -18.16 -1.89
CA PHE A 12 3.79 -18.55 -2.39
C PHE A 12 4.23 -17.76 -3.64
N GLN A 13 3.30 -17.39 -4.53
CA GLN A 13 3.59 -16.58 -5.71
C GLN A 13 3.88 -15.11 -5.35
N TRP A 14 3.10 -14.53 -4.42
CA TRP A 14 3.37 -13.19 -3.88
C TRP A 14 4.76 -13.11 -3.22
N GLN A 15 5.19 -14.18 -2.55
CA GLN A 15 6.50 -14.26 -1.87
C GLN A 15 7.71 -14.20 -2.81
N PHE A 16 7.58 -14.70 -4.05
CA PHE A 16 8.67 -14.65 -5.02
C PHE A 16 8.79 -13.29 -5.70
N LEU A 17 7.70 -12.55 -5.85
CA LEU A 17 7.63 -11.35 -6.70
C LEU A 17 7.92 -10.06 -5.97
N VAL A 18 7.55 -9.94 -4.70
CA VAL A 18 7.84 -8.73 -3.91
C VAL A 18 9.34 -8.43 -3.89
N PRO A 19 10.26 -9.39 -3.71
CA PRO A 19 11.69 -9.14 -3.82
C PRO A 19 12.12 -8.56 -5.18
N TYR A 20 11.59 -9.08 -6.30
CA TYR A 20 11.91 -8.53 -7.63
C TYR A 20 11.34 -7.13 -7.83
N TRP A 21 10.13 -6.87 -7.35
CA TRP A 21 9.54 -5.53 -7.38
C TRP A 21 10.34 -4.54 -6.54
N LEU A 22 10.77 -4.94 -5.34
CA LEU A 22 11.64 -4.15 -4.49
C LEU A 22 12.96 -3.81 -5.19
N ILE A 23 13.57 -4.78 -5.87
CA ILE A 23 14.81 -4.53 -6.64
C ILE A 23 14.53 -3.61 -7.83
N ALA A 24 13.48 -3.87 -8.61
CA ALA A 24 13.20 -3.14 -9.85
C ALA A 24 12.70 -1.71 -9.60
N CYS A 25 11.94 -1.47 -8.54
CA CYS A 25 11.31 -0.16 -8.27
C CYS A 25 11.99 0.58 -7.12
N CYS A 26 12.24 -0.09 -5.98
CA CYS A 26 12.77 0.59 -4.80
C CYS A 26 14.25 0.94 -4.92
N VAL A 27 15.08 0.08 -5.52
CA VAL A 27 16.52 0.38 -5.67
C VAL A 27 16.74 1.61 -6.58
N PRO A 28 16.14 1.71 -7.78
CA PRO A 28 16.28 2.92 -8.60
C PRO A 28 15.71 4.15 -7.91
N LEU A 29 14.51 4.05 -7.32
CA LEU A 29 13.89 5.17 -6.60
C LEU A 29 14.79 5.65 -5.45
N TRP A 30 15.42 4.73 -4.72
CA TRP A 30 16.36 5.04 -3.65
C TRP A 30 17.65 5.68 -4.15
N HIS A 31 18.22 5.14 -5.23
CA HIS A 31 19.46 5.62 -5.83
C HIS A 31 19.29 7.04 -6.40
N PHE A 32 18.19 7.28 -7.13
CA PHE A 32 17.88 8.57 -7.76
C PHE A 32 17.00 9.48 -6.89
N ARG A 33 16.82 9.18 -5.59
CA ARG A 33 15.86 9.85 -4.70
C ARG A 33 15.98 11.38 -4.70
N HIS A 34 17.20 11.92 -4.76
CA HIS A 34 17.41 13.37 -4.77
C HIS A 34 16.91 14.00 -6.07
N GLN A 35 17.23 13.40 -7.22
CA GLN A 35 16.78 13.87 -8.53
C GLN A 35 15.26 13.75 -8.66
N VAL A 36 14.69 12.63 -8.22
CA VAL A 36 13.24 12.40 -8.18
C VAL A 36 12.55 13.44 -7.29
N THR A 37 13.05 13.66 -6.08
CA THR A 37 12.48 14.66 -5.16
C THR A 37 12.48 16.05 -5.76
N THR A 38 13.62 16.51 -6.32
CA THR A 38 13.71 17.82 -6.96
C THR A 38 12.76 17.94 -8.14
N THR A 39 12.67 16.91 -8.99
CA THR A 39 11.78 16.89 -10.15
C THR A 39 10.31 16.95 -9.73
N LEU A 40 9.91 16.13 -8.76
CA LEU A 40 8.54 16.08 -8.25
C LEU A 40 8.13 17.37 -7.51
N GLN A 41 9.05 17.99 -6.77
CA GLN A 41 8.80 19.27 -6.11
C GLN A 41 8.67 20.42 -7.10
N ASN A 42 9.42 20.38 -8.21
CA ASN A 42 9.36 21.36 -9.29
C ASN A 42 8.20 21.14 -10.28
N TRP A 43 7.50 20.01 -10.18
CA TRP A 43 6.30 19.77 -10.98
C TRP A 43 5.24 20.85 -10.69
N ARG A 44 4.81 21.56 -11.74
CA ARG A 44 3.83 22.66 -11.72
C ARG A 44 2.40 22.16 -11.44
N ALA A 45 2.21 21.53 -10.30
CA ALA A 45 0.92 21.10 -9.79
C ALA A 45 0.86 21.38 -8.28
N PRO A 46 -0.34 21.62 -7.70
CA PRO A 46 -0.49 21.77 -6.25
C PRO A 46 0.00 20.53 -5.49
N ASP A 47 0.61 20.73 -4.33
CA ASP A 47 1.20 19.64 -3.52
C ASP A 47 0.20 18.54 -3.16
N TRP A 48 -1.06 18.89 -2.89
CA TRP A 48 -2.11 17.90 -2.62
C TRP A 48 -2.39 17.01 -3.84
N LEU A 49 -2.46 17.59 -5.03
CA LEU A 49 -2.73 16.85 -6.26
C LEU A 49 -1.58 15.90 -6.59
N LYS A 50 -0.34 16.38 -6.49
CA LYS A 50 0.86 15.56 -6.68
C LYS A 50 0.87 14.37 -5.72
N PHE A 51 0.57 14.63 -4.44
CA PHE A 51 0.53 13.59 -3.42
C PHE A 51 -0.49 12.50 -3.78
N PHE A 52 -1.76 12.87 -4.05
CA PHE A 52 -2.80 11.87 -4.35
C PHE A 52 -2.53 11.12 -5.65
N LEU A 53 -2.11 11.82 -6.72
CA LEU A 53 -1.79 11.18 -7.99
C LEU A 53 -0.66 10.15 -7.86
N LEU A 54 0.39 10.49 -7.12
CA LEU A 54 1.52 9.59 -6.91
C LEU A 54 1.18 8.45 -5.95
N ALA A 55 0.43 8.74 -4.88
CA ALA A 55 0.02 7.73 -3.91
C ALA A 55 -0.89 6.67 -4.54
N TYR A 56 -1.97 7.11 -5.20
CA TYR A 56 -2.84 6.17 -5.92
C TYR A 56 -2.13 5.58 -7.13
N GLY A 57 -1.33 6.35 -7.87
CA GLY A 57 -0.59 5.87 -9.03
C GLY A 57 0.33 4.70 -8.69
N MET A 58 1.06 4.77 -7.57
CA MET A 58 1.91 3.67 -7.11
C MET A 58 1.11 2.44 -6.70
N VAL A 59 0.00 2.62 -5.97
CA VAL A 59 -0.92 1.52 -5.59
C VAL A 59 -1.49 0.84 -6.84
N LEU A 60 -2.03 1.60 -7.79
CA LEU A 60 -2.62 1.04 -9.02
C LEU A 60 -1.59 0.38 -9.93
N PHE A 61 -0.38 0.94 -9.99
CA PHE A 61 0.72 0.37 -10.76
C PHE A 61 1.11 -0.99 -10.20
N GLU A 62 1.28 -1.10 -8.88
CA GLU A 62 1.56 -2.37 -8.20
C GLU A 62 0.45 -3.40 -8.45
N GLU A 63 -0.81 -2.99 -8.33
CA GLU A 63 -1.95 -3.88 -8.52
C GLU A 63 -2.09 -4.39 -9.97
N THR A 64 -1.51 -3.68 -10.94
CA THR A 64 -1.44 -4.16 -12.33
C THR A 64 -0.54 -5.40 -12.42
N PHE A 65 0.57 -5.45 -11.67
CA PHE A 65 1.42 -6.64 -11.60
C PHE A 65 0.70 -7.76 -10.85
N SER A 66 0.08 -7.46 -9.70
CA SER A 66 -0.69 -8.44 -8.94
C SER A 66 -1.82 -9.07 -9.78
N ALA A 67 -2.54 -8.28 -10.58
CA ALA A 67 -3.53 -8.79 -11.53
C ALA A 67 -2.91 -9.65 -12.64
N PHE A 68 -1.75 -9.25 -13.18
CA PHE A 68 -1.06 -10.00 -14.25
C PHE A 68 -0.66 -11.39 -13.80
N PHE A 69 -0.08 -11.51 -12.61
CA PHE A 69 0.37 -12.80 -12.09
C PHE A 69 -0.77 -13.73 -11.72
N ASN A 70 -1.81 -13.20 -11.07
CA ASN A 70 -3.02 -13.99 -10.78
C ASN A 70 -3.64 -14.51 -12.08
N HIS A 71 -3.68 -13.68 -13.12
CA HIS A 71 -4.24 -14.06 -14.41
C HIS A 71 -3.39 -15.06 -15.21
N LEU A 72 -2.06 -15.01 -15.09
CA LEU A 72 -1.16 -15.99 -15.71
C LEU A 72 -1.45 -17.43 -15.24
N SER A 73 -1.99 -17.59 -14.03
CA SER A 73 -2.38 -18.89 -13.49
C SER A 73 -3.70 -19.45 -14.07
N GLU A 74 -4.55 -18.59 -14.67
CA GLU A 74 -5.90 -18.95 -15.16
C GLU A 74 -5.94 -19.28 -16.67
N GLY A 75 -4.81 -19.16 -17.38
CA GLY A 75 -4.76 -19.22 -18.85
C GLY A 75 -5.04 -17.84 -19.46
N PHE A 76 -4.05 -17.28 -20.16
CA PHE A 76 -4.06 -15.86 -20.50
C PHE A 76 -5.14 -15.49 -21.53
N ASN A 77 -6.20 -14.81 -21.08
CA ASN A 77 -7.18 -14.09 -21.90
C ASN A 77 -7.11 -12.58 -21.67
N PHE A 78 -6.90 -11.79 -22.74
CA PHE A 78 -6.68 -10.34 -22.62
C PHE A 78 -7.87 -9.56 -22.04
N LEU A 79 -9.11 -9.94 -22.38
CA LEU A 79 -10.29 -9.24 -21.87
C LEU A 79 -10.49 -9.51 -20.37
N ILE A 80 -10.29 -10.76 -19.95
CA ILE A 80 -10.34 -11.14 -18.54
C ILE A 80 -9.22 -10.43 -17.77
N PHE A 81 -8.02 -10.30 -18.35
CA PHE A 81 -6.90 -9.58 -17.73
C PHE A 81 -7.26 -8.12 -17.41
N ILE A 82 -7.82 -7.38 -18.38
CA ILE A 82 -8.26 -5.99 -18.15
C ILE A 82 -9.33 -5.94 -17.06
N GLN A 83 -10.29 -6.86 -17.08
CA GLN A 83 -11.31 -6.95 -16.04
C GLN A 83 -10.69 -7.18 -14.66
N ARG A 84 -9.70 -8.07 -14.54
CA ARG A 84 -8.98 -8.32 -13.28
C ARG A 84 -8.27 -7.05 -12.80
N ILE A 85 -7.56 -6.35 -13.67
CA ILE A 85 -6.93 -5.07 -13.30
C ILE A 85 -7.96 -4.11 -12.73
N GLY A 86 -9.09 -3.92 -13.42
CA GLY A 86 -10.17 -3.05 -12.96
C GLY A 86 -10.74 -3.46 -11.59
N GLN A 87 -10.91 -4.77 -11.35
CA GLN A 87 -11.35 -5.32 -10.07
C GLN A 87 -10.36 -5.00 -8.94
N PHE A 88 -9.07 -5.29 -9.14
CA PHE A 88 -8.02 -5.01 -8.15
C PHE A 88 -7.87 -3.50 -7.89
N TRP A 89 -7.99 -2.67 -8.94
CA TRP A 89 -8.00 -1.22 -8.80
C TRP A 89 -9.17 -0.72 -7.96
N ALA A 90 -10.39 -1.17 -8.24
CA ALA A 90 -11.59 -0.78 -7.50
C ALA A 90 -11.47 -1.16 -6.01
N PHE A 91 -10.93 -2.34 -5.72
CA PHE A 91 -10.66 -2.77 -4.35
C PHE A 91 -9.63 -1.88 -3.67
N ASN A 92 -8.47 -1.69 -4.28
CA ASN A 92 -7.33 -1.06 -3.65
C ASN A 92 -7.43 0.46 -3.53
N ILE A 93 -8.17 1.12 -4.42
CA ILE A 93 -8.51 2.53 -4.23
C ILE A 93 -9.16 2.71 -2.86
N LEU A 94 -10.19 1.92 -2.55
CA LEU A 94 -10.90 2.03 -1.27
C LEU A 94 -10.06 1.53 -0.09
N ALA A 95 -9.36 0.41 -0.25
CA ALA A 95 -8.54 -0.18 0.81
C ALA A 95 -7.42 0.78 1.28
N PHE A 96 -6.78 1.49 0.35
CA PHE A 96 -5.69 2.42 0.66
C PHE A 96 -6.15 3.86 0.93
N THR A 97 -7.39 4.23 0.61
CA THR A 97 -7.91 5.61 0.76
C THR A 97 -7.64 6.16 2.17
N GLY A 98 -7.96 5.38 3.21
CA GLY A 98 -7.79 5.82 4.59
C GLY A 98 -6.33 6.09 4.97
N LEU A 99 -5.42 5.21 4.57
CA LEU A 99 -3.98 5.35 4.77
C LEU A 99 -3.43 6.56 4.01
N ILE A 100 -3.82 6.75 2.75
CA ILE A 100 -3.40 7.87 1.92
C ILE A 100 -3.87 9.20 2.52
N LEU A 101 -5.15 9.29 2.92
CA LEU A 101 -5.70 10.49 3.55
C LEU A 101 -5.03 10.81 4.89
N ALA A 102 -4.85 9.80 5.75
CA ALA A 102 -4.17 9.97 7.03
C ALA A 102 -2.73 10.47 6.83
N THR A 103 -2.00 9.85 5.90
CA THR A 103 -0.64 10.23 5.54
C THR A 103 -0.56 11.66 5.05
N TRP A 104 -1.43 12.04 4.10
CA TRP A 104 -1.48 13.41 3.56
C TRP A 104 -1.77 14.44 4.65
N LEU A 105 -2.81 14.19 5.46
CA LEU A 105 -3.24 15.10 6.50
C LEU A 105 -2.14 15.28 7.55
N LEU A 106 -1.54 14.19 8.00
CA LEU A 106 -0.51 14.26 9.03
C LEU A 106 0.78 14.86 8.50
N TYR A 107 1.24 14.47 7.31
CA TYR A 107 2.46 15.04 6.74
C TYR A 107 2.31 16.55 6.43
N SER A 108 1.12 16.98 5.99
CA SER A 108 0.85 18.40 5.72
C SER A 108 0.63 19.25 6.98
N ARG A 109 0.21 18.64 8.10
CA ARG A 109 -0.19 19.37 9.32
C ARG A 109 0.78 19.22 10.48
N VAL A 110 1.52 18.13 10.54
CA VAL A 110 2.43 17.73 11.62
C VAL A 110 3.84 17.62 11.04
N GLN A 111 4.85 18.01 11.82
CA GLN A 111 6.26 17.91 11.40
C GLN A 111 6.79 16.47 11.46
N PHE A 112 6.28 15.60 10.58
CA PHE A 112 6.91 14.33 10.26
C PHE A 112 8.02 14.52 9.23
N THR A 113 9.15 13.88 9.47
CA THR A 113 10.17 13.66 8.44
C THR A 113 9.70 12.58 7.47
N GLN A 114 10.25 12.57 6.26
CA GLN A 114 9.95 11.52 5.27
C GLN A 114 10.32 10.13 5.81
N TRP A 115 11.40 10.05 6.58
CA TRP A 115 11.83 8.82 7.24
C TRP A 115 10.84 8.31 8.28
N GLU A 116 10.38 9.18 9.18
CA GLU A 116 9.37 8.77 10.16
C GLU A 116 8.10 8.26 9.47
N MET A 117 7.63 8.94 8.41
CA MET A 117 6.49 8.44 7.65
C MET A 117 6.76 7.10 6.98
N PHE A 118 7.94 6.92 6.38
CA PHE A 118 8.35 5.64 5.77
C PHE A 118 8.24 4.50 6.80
N TYR A 119 8.81 4.67 8.00
CA TYR A 119 8.77 3.64 9.01
C TYR A 119 7.36 3.39 9.55
N LEU A 120 6.56 4.44 9.74
CA LEU A 120 5.18 4.30 10.22
C LEU A 120 4.28 3.60 9.21
N ILE A 121 4.39 3.96 7.93
CA ILE A 121 3.64 3.34 6.84
C ILE A 121 4.05 1.87 6.69
N GLY A 122 5.36 1.57 6.73
CA GLY A 122 5.85 0.19 6.72
C GLY A 122 5.30 -0.64 7.87
N PHE A 123 5.26 -0.08 9.08
CA PHE A 123 4.70 -0.76 10.26
C PHE A 123 3.19 -0.99 10.13
N ILE A 124 2.44 0.00 9.62
CA ILE A 124 1.02 -0.15 9.31
C ILE A 124 0.81 -1.26 8.28
N GLY A 125 1.66 -1.35 7.26
CA GLY A 125 1.65 -2.44 6.27
C GLY A 125 1.80 -3.82 6.91
N LEU A 126 2.69 -3.97 7.88
CA LEU A 126 2.83 -5.23 8.64
C LEU A 126 1.56 -5.60 9.40
N PHE A 127 0.86 -4.61 9.94
CA PHE A 127 -0.41 -4.82 10.63
C PHE A 127 -1.54 -5.19 9.64
N SER A 128 -1.66 -4.47 8.52
CA SER A 128 -2.70 -4.72 7.52
C SER A 128 -2.58 -6.11 6.90
N GLU A 129 -1.36 -6.55 6.62
CA GLU A 129 -1.06 -7.89 6.08
C GLU A 129 -1.01 -8.99 7.15
N ARG A 130 -1.35 -8.65 8.41
CA ARG A 130 -1.37 -9.57 9.55
C ARG A 130 -0.03 -10.27 9.82
N ILE A 131 1.07 -9.73 9.30
CA ILE A 131 2.42 -10.29 9.47
C ILE A 131 2.88 -10.22 10.92
N ILE A 132 2.46 -9.18 11.66
CA ILE A 132 2.78 -9.03 13.10
C ILE A 132 2.28 -10.25 13.91
N TYR A 133 1.18 -10.88 13.51
CA TYR A 133 0.63 -12.04 14.21
C TYR A 133 1.39 -13.34 13.96
N LEU A 134 2.39 -13.36 13.07
CA LEU A 134 3.30 -14.49 12.91
C LEU A 134 4.35 -14.55 14.04
N LEU A 135 4.65 -13.42 14.70
CA LEU A 135 5.67 -13.32 15.73
C LEU A 135 5.57 -14.38 16.86
N PRO A 136 4.39 -14.65 17.46
CA PRO A 136 4.30 -15.62 18.56
C PRO A 136 4.46 -17.10 18.14
N ASN A 137 4.15 -17.46 16.89
CA ASN A 137 4.03 -18.87 16.47
C ASN A 137 5.02 -19.27 15.37
N GLU A 138 5.47 -18.32 14.54
CA GLU A 138 6.29 -18.56 13.35
C GLU A 138 7.36 -17.47 13.18
N LEU A 139 8.30 -17.40 14.13
CA LEU A 139 9.36 -16.38 14.14
C LEU A 139 10.18 -16.35 12.83
N ILE A 140 10.50 -17.51 12.25
CA ILE A 140 11.25 -17.58 10.98
C ILE A 140 10.44 -16.95 9.83
N GLY A 141 9.14 -17.22 9.78
CA GLY A 141 8.23 -16.59 8.82
C GLY A 141 8.20 -15.07 9.01
N PHE A 142 8.06 -14.61 10.25
CA PHE A 142 8.11 -13.18 10.57
C PHE A 142 9.42 -12.53 10.12
N LEU A 143 10.57 -13.10 10.47
CA LEU A 143 11.88 -12.54 10.10
C LEU A 143 12.12 -12.52 8.59
N THR A 144 11.52 -13.45 7.86
CA THR A 144 11.63 -13.52 6.39
C THR A 144 10.71 -12.52 5.69
N PHE A 145 9.46 -12.38 6.16
CA PHE A 145 8.45 -11.59 5.46
C PHE A 145 8.35 -10.14 5.95
N ALA A 146 8.57 -9.89 7.25
CA ALA A 146 8.38 -8.56 7.81
C ALA A 146 9.27 -7.51 7.14
N PRO A 147 10.59 -7.72 6.92
CA PRO A 147 11.42 -6.70 6.27
C PRO A 147 10.90 -6.34 4.87
N THR A 148 10.50 -7.36 4.10
CA THR A 148 10.01 -7.22 2.73
C THR A 148 8.71 -6.42 2.67
N ILE A 149 7.71 -6.79 3.46
CA ILE A 149 6.41 -6.08 3.52
C ILE A 149 6.58 -4.67 4.09
N PHE A 150 7.41 -4.51 5.11
CA PHE A 150 7.71 -3.21 5.70
C PHE A 150 8.27 -2.24 4.67
N ILE A 151 9.30 -2.67 3.94
CA ILE A 151 9.96 -1.86 2.91
C ILE A 151 8.97 -1.57 1.77
N PHE A 152 8.21 -2.57 1.33
CA PHE A 152 7.24 -2.45 0.25
C PHE A 152 6.21 -1.35 0.52
N TYR A 153 5.51 -1.40 1.66
CA TYR A 153 4.53 -0.38 2.02
C TYR A 153 5.16 1.00 2.20
N GLY A 154 6.35 1.08 2.82
CA GLY A 154 7.08 2.33 2.96
C GLY A 154 7.41 2.96 1.60
N PHE A 155 7.80 2.16 0.61
CA PHE A 155 8.13 2.64 -0.73
C PHE A 155 6.91 3.00 -1.58
N ILE A 156 5.76 2.34 -1.41
CA ILE A 156 4.52 2.68 -2.14
C ILE A 156 4.17 4.17 -1.99
N LEU A 157 4.27 4.72 -0.77
CA LEU A 157 3.94 6.12 -0.50
C LEU A 157 5.13 7.08 -0.56
N SER A 158 6.35 6.57 -0.72
CA SER A 158 7.56 7.39 -0.74
C SER A 158 7.57 8.45 -1.87
N PRO A 159 7.20 8.15 -3.13
CA PRO A 159 7.13 9.16 -4.18
C PRO A 159 6.16 10.29 -3.85
N ALA A 160 5.00 9.96 -3.26
CA ALA A 160 4.01 10.93 -2.85
C ALA A 160 4.57 11.88 -1.77
N LEU A 161 5.27 11.33 -0.77
CA LEU A 161 5.94 12.11 0.28
C LEU A 161 7.10 12.97 -0.27
N MET A 162 7.86 12.46 -1.24
CA MET A 162 8.94 13.22 -1.91
C MET A 162 8.40 14.41 -2.70
N SER A 163 7.18 14.33 -3.24
CA SER A 163 6.56 15.42 -4.00
C SER A 163 6.14 16.63 -3.15
N MET A 164 6.00 16.42 -1.84
CA MET A 164 5.56 17.44 -0.90
C MET A 164 6.76 18.21 -0.33
N LYS A 165 6.57 19.50 -0.09
CA LYS A 165 7.55 20.31 0.63
C LYS A 165 7.50 19.99 2.13
N PRO A 166 8.65 20.03 2.82
CA PRO A 166 8.70 19.78 4.25
C PRO A 166 7.79 20.77 5.01
N PRO A 167 7.04 20.30 6.01
CA PRO A 167 6.08 21.12 6.74
C PRO A 167 6.77 22.21 7.57
N GLN A 168 6.33 23.47 7.41
CA GLN A 168 6.76 24.61 8.24
C GLN A 168 5.98 24.76 9.56
N ARG A 169 5.17 23.75 9.95
CA ARG A 169 4.18 23.87 11.04
C ARG A 169 4.74 23.46 12.41
N ARG A 170 3.92 23.55 13.47
CA ARG A 170 4.33 23.36 14.88
C ARG A 170 5.02 22.02 15.14
N MET A 171 6.11 22.07 15.90
CA MET A 171 6.68 20.89 16.57
C MET A 171 5.67 20.39 17.60
N LEU A 172 5.19 19.15 17.43
CA LEU A 172 4.39 18.46 18.44
C LEU A 172 5.31 17.60 19.32
N HIS A 173 4.89 17.35 20.55
CA HIS A 173 5.54 16.37 21.40
C HIS A 173 5.54 14.98 20.72
N PRO A 174 6.64 14.21 20.74
CA PRO A 174 6.75 12.95 20.02
C PRO A 174 5.60 11.97 20.30
N VAL A 175 5.24 11.79 21.59
CA VAL A 175 4.15 10.88 21.98
C VAL A 175 2.83 11.29 21.31
N LEU A 176 2.47 12.57 21.36
CA LEU A 176 1.23 13.06 20.74
C LEU A 176 1.26 12.89 19.23
N LYS A 177 2.41 13.17 18.60
CA LYS A 177 2.64 13.01 17.17
C LYS A 177 2.36 11.57 16.72
N TYR A 178 2.93 10.56 17.38
CA TYR A 178 2.71 9.16 17.02
C TYR A 178 1.31 8.66 17.38
N THR A 179 0.73 9.10 18.50
CA THR A 179 -0.66 8.77 18.86
C THR A 179 -1.64 9.32 17.82
N LEU A 180 -1.43 10.54 17.33
CA LEU A 180 -2.24 11.12 16.26
C LEU A 180 -2.13 10.35 14.96
N MET A 181 -0.97 9.76 14.64
CA MET A 181 -0.82 8.86 13.50
C MET A 181 -1.75 7.66 13.59
N LEU A 182 -1.69 6.95 14.71
CA LEU A 182 -2.49 5.76 14.93
C LEU A 182 -4.00 6.08 14.91
N LEU A 183 -4.39 7.17 15.57
CA LEU A 183 -5.79 7.61 15.60
C LEU A 183 -6.28 8.03 14.22
N ALA A 184 -5.54 8.86 13.49
CA ALA A 184 -5.96 9.33 12.18
C ALA A 184 -6.02 8.18 11.17
N TRP A 185 -5.03 7.28 11.16
CA TRP A 185 -5.07 6.10 10.31
C TRP A 185 -6.29 5.23 10.61
N THR A 186 -6.56 4.93 11.89
CA THR A 186 -7.72 4.12 12.28
C THR A 186 -9.02 4.78 11.85
N LEU A 187 -9.23 6.05 12.22
CA LEU A 187 -10.48 6.77 11.97
C LEU A 187 -10.74 7.02 10.49
N LEU A 188 -9.70 7.36 9.71
CA LEU A 188 -9.86 7.65 8.28
C LEU A 188 -9.95 6.37 7.43
N SER A 189 -9.53 5.21 7.94
CA SER A 189 -9.66 3.93 7.24
C SER A 189 -11.02 3.25 7.44
N GLN A 190 -11.76 3.55 8.52
CA GLN A 190 -13.08 2.94 8.74
C GLN A 190 -14.10 3.26 7.62
N PRO A 191 -14.31 4.53 7.21
CA PRO A 191 -15.35 4.82 6.22
C PRO A 191 -15.10 4.17 4.84
N PRO A 192 -13.89 4.26 4.24
CA PRO A 192 -13.60 3.55 3.00
C PRO A 192 -13.69 2.02 3.15
N GLY A 193 -13.27 1.47 4.29
CA GLY A 193 -13.38 0.04 4.57
C GLY A 193 -14.83 -0.45 4.63
N TRP A 194 -15.72 0.32 5.29
CA TRP A 194 -17.15 -0.01 5.34
C TRP A 194 -17.84 0.14 3.98
N LEU A 195 -17.48 1.18 3.23
CA LEU A 195 -17.95 1.38 1.85
C LEU A 195 -17.50 0.21 0.96
N LEU A 196 -16.24 -0.20 1.04
CA LEU A 196 -15.69 -1.34 0.31
C LEU A 196 -16.46 -2.62 0.63
N ALA A 197 -16.67 -2.92 1.91
CA ALA A 197 -17.42 -4.10 2.34
C ALA A 197 -18.85 -4.10 1.76
N SER A 198 -19.53 -2.96 1.83
CA SER A 198 -20.89 -2.79 1.32
C SER A 198 -20.97 -2.93 -0.20
N LEU A 199 -20.02 -2.32 -0.93
CA LEU A 199 -19.95 -2.41 -2.40
C LEU A 199 -19.59 -3.81 -2.87
N ARG A 200 -18.74 -4.56 -2.14
CA ARG A 200 -18.43 -5.97 -2.48
C ARG A 200 -19.67 -6.87 -2.37
N ILE A 201 -20.56 -6.61 -1.41
CA ILE A 201 -21.81 -7.35 -1.26
C ILE A 201 -22.79 -6.97 -2.38
N ALA A 202 -22.95 -5.67 -2.65
CA ALA A 202 -23.91 -5.18 -3.64
C ALA A 202 -23.49 -5.46 -5.10
N PHE A 203 -22.19 -5.40 -5.39
CA PHE A 203 -21.62 -5.49 -6.74
C PHE A 203 -20.41 -6.43 -6.79
N PRO A 204 -20.56 -7.73 -6.50
CA PRO A 204 -19.44 -8.66 -6.36
C PRO A 204 -18.60 -8.81 -7.64
N VAL A 205 -19.19 -8.55 -8.81
CA VAL A 205 -18.51 -8.62 -10.12
C VAL A 205 -17.51 -7.47 -10.32
N LEU A 206 -17.67 -6.35 -9.63
CA LEU A 206 -16.76 -5.20 -9.71
C LEU A 206 -15.50 -5.35 -8.86
N PHE A 207 -15.43 -6.37 -8.01
CA PHE A 207 -14.32 -6.58 -7.08
C PHE A 207 -13.68 -7.96 -7.28
N PRO A 208 -12.45 -8.18 -6.76
CA PRO A 208 -11.81 -9.47 -6.85
C PRO A 208 -12.61 -10.52 -6.07
N SER A 209 -12.68 -11.73 -6.64
CA SER A 209 -13.38 -12.86 -6.03
C SER A 209 -12.76 -13.24 -4.68
N CYS A 210 -13.54 -13.93 -3.84
CA CYS A 210 -13.07 -14.38 -2.53
C CYS A 210 -11.89 -15.37 -2.62
N ASN A 211 -11.63 -15.95 -3.79
CA ASN A 211 -10.46 -16.81 -4.03
C ASN A 211 -9.15 -16.02 -4.05
N PHE A 212 -9.20 -14.74 -4.45
CA PHE A 212 -8.04 -13.86 -4.50
C PHE A 212 -7.90 -13.03 -3.23
N ILE A 213 -9.00 -12.41 -2.79
CA ILE A 213 -9.03 -11.58 -1.59
C ILE A 213 -10.16 -12.07 -0.70
N PRO A 214 -9.88 -12.59 0.51
CA PRO A 214 -10.90 -13.10 1.41
C PRO A 214 -12.07 -12.11 1.56
N CYS A 215 -13.27 -12.66 1.50
CA CYS A 215 -14.48 -11.95 1.84
C CYS A 215 -14.59 -12.03 3.37
N GLY A 216 -14.13 -10.97 4.04
CA GLY A 216 -14.27 -10.82 5.48
C GLY A 216 -15.71 -10.61 5.88
#